data_AF-X1F347-F1
#
_entry.id   AF-X1F347-F1
#
_cell.length_a   1.000
_cell.length_b   1.000
_cell.length_c   1.000
_cell.angle_alpha   90.00
_cell.angle_beta   90.00
_cell.angle_gamma   90.00
#
_symmetry.space_group_name_H-M   'P 1'
#
loop_
_entity.id
_entity.type
_entity.pdbx_description
1 polymer ?
#
loop_
_entity_poly.entity_id
_entity_poly.type
_entity_poly.pdbx_seq_one_letter_code
_entity_poly.pdbx_strand_id
1 'polypeptide(L)'
;ETAIDVIPSDFDIRCLSIEDLSADGVYEIVLYADGIKVGKARCTKNAALDGIVNVPIQTPIISAGSVITAKVATSNVTEDTATISIVYHVY
;
A
#
# COMPACT_ATOMS: atom_id res chain seq x y z
N GLU A 1 9.57 -14.88 -12.27
CA GLU A 1 10.00 -14.60 -10.90
C GLU A 1 10.02 -13.08 -10.77
N THR A 2 9.04 -12.49 -10.09
CA THR A 2 9.03 -11.05 -9.83
C THR A 2 10.08 -10.79 -8.77
N ALA A 3 11.17 -10.10 -9.14
CA ALA A 3 12.20 -9.72 -8.19
C ALA A 3 11.53 -8.91 -7.07
N ILE A 4 11.61 -9.41 -5.84
CA ILE A 4 11.23 -8.65 -4.66
C ILE A 4 12.38 -7.67 -4.43
N ASP A 5 12.14 -6.40 -4.72
CA ASP A 5 13.11 -5.36 -4.38
C ASP A 5 13.21 -5.28 -2.86
N VAL A 6 14.38 -5.65 -2.36
CA VAL A 6 14.69 -5.65 -0.94
C VAL A 6 15.24 -4.28 -0.55
N ILE A 7 14.67 -3.66 0.48
CA ILE A 7 15.23 -2.42 1.06
C ILE A 7 16.37 -2.81 2.02
N PRO A 8 17.62 -2.38 1.77
CA PRO A 8 18.80 -2.89 2.48
C PRO A 8 19.08 -2.21 3.82
N SER A 9 18.37 -1.13 4.15
CA SER A 9 18.46 -0.40 5.42
C SER A 9 17.13 -0.47 6.14
N ASP A 10 17.15 -0.23 7.45
CA ASP A 10 15.93 0.01 8.22
C ASP A 10 15.18 1.21 7.62
N PHE A 11 13.86 1.14 7.60
CA PHE A 11 13.04 2.12 6.90
C PHE A 11 11.67 2.30 7.54
N ASP A 12 11.01 3.43 7.27
CA ASP A 12 9.58 3.60 7.56
C ASP A 12 8.82 4.11 6.33
N ILE A 13 7.55 3.70 6.21
CA ILE A 13 6.70 4.07 5.09
C ILE A 13 5.92 5.34 5.47
N ARG A 14 5.99 6.33 4.58
CA ARG A 14 5.47 7.70 4.76
C ARG A 14 4.22 7.98 3.92
N CYS A 15 4.05 7.27 2.81
CA CYS A 15 2.90 7.44 1.93
C CYS A 15 2.67 6.18 1.12
N LEU A 16 1.40 5.90 0.82
CA LEU A 16 1.01 4.99 -0.25
C LEU A 16 0.43 5.80 -1.39
N SER A 17 0.98 5.61 -2.58
CA SER A 17 0.41 6.10 -3.82
C SER A 17 -0.36 4.95 -4.45
N ILE A 18 -1.67 5.13 -4.62
CA ILE A 18 -2.61 4.09 -5.06
C ILE A 18 -3.21 4.52 -6.38
N GLU A 19 -3.17 3.64 -7.38
CA GLU A 19 -3.70 3.87 -8.71
C GLU A 19 -4.37 2.60 -9.27
N ASP A 20 -5.05 2.75 -10.41
CA ASP A 20 -5.70 1.64 -11.15
C ASP A 20 -6.74 0.83 -10.35
N LEU A 21 -7.40 1.43 -9.36
CA LEU A 21 -8.54 0.81 -8.66
C LEU A 21 -9.67 0.53 -9.66
N SER A 22 -10.23 -0.69 -9.69
CA SER A 22 -11.10 -1.09 -10.81
C SER A 22 -12.52 -0.53 -10.76
N ALA A 23 -13.03 -0.15 -9.59
CA ALA A 23 -14.43 0.24 -9.42
C ALA A 23 -14.63 1.42 -8.45
N ASP A 24 -15.79 2.06 -8.56
CA ASP A 24 -16.20 3.10 -7.60
C ASP A 24 -16.50 2.47 -6.24
N GLY A 25 -15.85 2.99 -5.20
CA GLY A 25 -15.99 2.43 -3.88
C GLY A 25 -14.95 2.89 -2.87
N VAL A 26 -15.07 2.34 -1.67
CA VAL A 26 -14.13 2.57 -0.58
C VAL A 26 -13.18 1.38 -0.52
N TYR A 27 -11.90 1.70 -0.52
CA TYR A 27 -10.81 0.74 -0.47
C TYR A 27 -10.03 0.90 0.83
N GLU A 28 -9.72 -0.24 1.45
CA GLU A 28 -8.82 -0.33 2.58
C GLU A 28 -7.63 -1.20 2.21
N ILE A 29 -6.43 -0.64 2.33
CA ILE A 29 -5.17 -1.32 2.04
C ILE A 29 -4.45 -1.52 3.36
N VAL A 30 -4.16 -2.78 3.68
CA VAL A 30 -3.42 -3.15 4.89
C VAL A 30 -2.02 -3.60 4.48
N LEU A 31 -1.01 -3.01 5.11
CA LEU A 31 0.40 -3.35 4.90
C LEU A 31 0.88 -4.32 5.96
N TYR A 32 1.66 -5.30 5.53
CA TYR A 32 2.32 -6.27 6.38
C TYR A 32 3.80 -6.32 6.05
N ALA A 33 4.66 -6.29 7.08
CA ALA A 33 6.08 -6.60 7.00
C ALA A 33 6.30 -7.99 7.60
N ASP A 34 6.83 -8.93 6.81
CA ASP A 34 7.07 -10.31 7.25
C ASP A 34 5.84 -10.98 7.90
N GLY A 35 4.64 -10.65 7.38
CA GLY A 35 3.36 -11.14 7.88
C GLY A 35 2.77 -10.37 9.07
N ILE A 36 3.50 -9.41 9.65
CA ILE A 36 3.01 -8.57 10.74
C ILE A 36 2.42 -7.28 10.20
N LYS A 37 1.20 -6.92 10.63
CA LYS A 37 0.56 -5.68 10.21
C LYS A 37 1.36 -4.47 10.70
N VAL A 38 1.78 -3.62 9.77
CA VAL A 38 2.57 -2.39 10.06
C VAL A 38 1.84 -1.11 9.74
N GLY A 39 0.83 -1.16 8.88
CA GLY A 39 0.15 0.05 8.41
C GLY A 39 -1.20 -0.21 7.78
N LYS A 40 -1.96 0.86 7.58
CA LYS A 40 -3.25 0.84 6.90
C LYS A 40 -3.52 2.17 6.22
N ALA A 41 -4.01 2.13 4.99
CA ALA A 41 -4.49 3.28 4.25
C ALA A 41 -5.95 3.04 3.83
N ARG A 42 -6.70 4.13 3.69
CA ARG A 42 -8.05 4.11 3.14
C ARG A 42 -8.16 5.19 2.07
N CYS A 43 -8.77 4.83 0.94
CA CYS A 43 -9.10 5.78 -0.11
C CYS A 43 -10.50 5.49 -0.68
N THR A 44 -11.03 6.47 -1.41
CA THR A 44 -12.32 6.34 -2.10
C THR A 44 -12.08 6.61 -3.58
N LYS A 45 -12.44 5.66 -4.44
CA LYS A 45 -12.56 5.90 -5.88
C LYS A 45 -13.98 6.36 -6.18
N ASN A 46 -14.10 7.39 -7.01
CA ASN A 46 -15.34 7.77 -7.67
C ASN A 46 -15.06 7.94 -9.17
N ALA A 47 -16.13 7.99 -9.98
CA ALA A 47 -16.03 8.10 -11.44
C ALA A 47 -15.24 9.32 -11.97
N ALA A 48 -14.90 10.30 -11.12
CA ALA A 48 -14.12 11.48 -11.49
C ALA A 48 -12.64 11.40 -11.07
N LEU A 49 -12.21 10.30 -10.44
CA LEU A 49 -10.86 10.08 -9.93
C LEU A 49 -10.18 8.94 -10.71
N ASP A 50 -9.59 9.30 -11.85
CA ASP A 50 -8.72 8.43 -12.66
C ASP A 50 -7.22 8.74 -12.44
N GLY A 51 -6.88 9.27 -11.27
CA GLY A 51 -5.51 9.68 -10.91
C GLY A 51 -4.94 8.93 -9.71
N ILE A 52 -3.68 9.23 -9.40
CA ILE A 52 -2.98 8.68 -8.24
C ILE A 52 -3.55 9.28 -6.95
N VAL A 53 -3.98 8.42 -6.04
CA VAL A 53 -4.36 8.82 -4.68
C VAL A 53 -3.18 8.62 -3.75
N ASN A 54 -2.65 9.72 -3.23
CA ASN A 54 -1.59 9.70 -2.22
C ASN A 54 -2.22 9.71 -0.82
N VAL A 55 -2.00 8.66 -0.06
CA VAL A 55 -2.46 8.53 1.32
C VAL A 55 -1.25 8.57 2.25
N PRO A 56 -1.02 9.70 2.94
CA PRO A 56 0.02 9.79 3.96
C PRO A 56 -0.27 8.78 5.07
N ILE A 57 0.75 8.02 5.44
CA ILE A 57 0.72 7.09 6.57
C ILE A 57 2.04 7.21 7.33
N GLN A 58 2.10 6.65 8.52
CA GLN A 58 3.36 6.47 9.23
C GLN A 58 3.37 5.08 9.82
N THR A 59 4.32 4.25 9.39
CA THR A 59 4.57 2.94 9.99
C THR A 59 5.60 3.05 11.10
N PRO A 60 5.70 2.04 11.98
CA PRO A 60 6.92 1.82 12.74
C PRO A 60 8.13 1.65 11.81
N ILE A 61 9.33 1.73 12.38
CA ILE A 61 10.56 1.33 11.68
C ILE A 61 10.47 -0.17 11.39
N ILE A 62 10.69 -0.52 10.14
CA ILE A 62 10.71 -1.86 9.58
C ILE A 62 12.17 -2.21 9.33
N SER A 63 12.57 -3.43 9.69
CA SER A 63 13.95 -3.88 9.55
C SER A 63 14.37 -3.97 8.08
N ALA A 64 15.66 -3.72 7.83
CA ALA A 64 16.30 -4.06 6.56
C ALA A 64 15.98 -5.51 6.16
N GLY A 65 15.69 -5.74 4.87
CA GLY A 65 15.42 -7.08 4.37
C GLY A 65 13.96 -7.55 4.46
N SER A 66 13.09 -6.84 5.19
CA SER A 66 11.70 -7.26 5.37
C SER A 66 10.92 -7.28 4.05
N VAL A 67 10.08 -8.31 3.89
CA VAL A 67 9.17 -8.43 2.74
C VAL A 67 7.88 -7.68 3.02
N ILE A 68 7.57 -6.70 2.19
CA ILE A 68 6.32 -5.96 2.27
C ILE A 68 5.25 -6.63 1.41
N THR A 69 4.10 -6.90 2.03
CA THR A 69 2.91 -7.35 1.33
C THR A 69 1.75 -6.43 1.64
N ALA A 70 0.86 -6.24 0.65
CA ALA A 70 -0.34 -5.45 0.78
C ALA A 70 -1.56 -6.33 0.54
N LYS A 71 -2.62 -6.12 1.33
CA LYS A 71 -3.94 -6.69 1.07
C LYS A 71 -4.93 -5.57 0.87
N VAL A 72 -5.66 -5.61 -0.24
CA VAL A 72 -6.76 -4.70 -0.53
C VAL A 72 -8.08 -5.36 -0.14
N ALA A 73 -8.94 -4.58 0.51
CA ALA A 73 -10.33 -4.94 0.77
C ALA A 73 -11.22 -3.80 0.28
N THR A 74 -12.36 -4.15 -0.31
CA THR A 74 -13.36 -3.21 -0.79
C THR A 74 -14.75 -3.72 -0.43
N SER A 75 -15.67 -2.80 -0.16
CA SER A 75 -17.05 -3.15 0.19
C SER A 75 -17.91 -3.50 -1.03
N ASN A 76 -17.42 -3.21 -2.24
CA ASN A 76 -18.27 -3.13 -3.42
C ASN A 76 -17.98 -4.20 -4.50
N VAL A 77 -16.85 -4.91 -4.42
CA VAL A 77 -16.50 -6.01 -5.34
C VAL A 77 -15.85 -7.18 -4.60
N THR A 78 -16.01 -8.39 -5.15
CA THR A 78 -15.52 -9.64 -4.55
C THR A 78 -14.00 -9.77 -4.61
N GLU A 79 -13.37 -9.27 -5.68
CA GLU A 79 -11.93 -9.21 -5.89
C GLU A 79 -11.60 -7.93 -6.65
N ASP A 80 -10.46 -7.30 -6.33
CA ASP A 80 -9.99 -6.10 -7.02
C ASP A 80 -8.46 -6.13 -7.16
N THR A 81 -7.96 -5.41 -8.15
CA THR A 81 -6.54 -5.18 -8.39
C THR A 81 -6.24 -3.70 -8.22
N ALA A 82 -5.17 -3.38 -7.48
CA ALA A 82 -4.70 -2.01 -7.32
C ALA A 82 -3.19 -1.98 -7.56
N THR A 83 -2.71 -0.93 -8.21
CA THR A 83 -1.27 -0.63 -8.28
C THR A 83 -0.91 0.22 -7.07
N ILE A 84 0.12 -0.21 -6.31
CA ILE A 84 0.55 0.45 -5.07
C ILE A 84 2.03 0.77 -5.17
N SER A 85 2.37 2.05 -5.05
CA SER A 85 3.74 2.52 -4.85
C SER A 85 3.95 2.96 -3.41
N ILE A 86 5.11 2.61 -2.85
CA ILE A 86 5.48 2.88 -1.45
C ILE A 86 6.50 4.02 -1.43
N VAL A 87 6.18 5.10 -0.71
CA VAL A 87 7.15 6.16 -0.41
C VAL A 87 7.67 5.93 0.99
N TYR A 88 8.99 5.78 1.13
CA TYR A 88 9.65 5.42 2.39
C TYR A 88 10.88 6.30 2.67
N HIS A 89 11.31 6.30 3.92
CA HIS A 89 12.55 6.93 4.36
C HIS A 89 13.47 5.85 4.95
N VAL A 90 14.74 5.84 4.53
CA VAL A 90 15.77 4.90 5.00
C VAL A 90 16.64 5.54 6.09
N TYR A 91 17.17 4.70 6.97
CA TYR A 91 18.09 5.09 8.05
C TYR A 91 19.51 4.58 7.83
#